data_AF-A0A226X2W5-F1
#
_entry.id   AF-A0A226X2W5-F1
#
_cell.length_a   1.000
_cell.length_b   1.000
_cell.length_c   1.000
_cell.angle_alpha   90.00
_cell.angle_beta   90.00
_cell.angle_gamma   90.00
#
_symmetry.space_group_name_H-M   'P 1'
#
loop_
_entity.id
_entity.type
_entity.pdbx_description
1 polymer ?
#
loop_
_entity_poly.entity_id
_entity_poly.type
_entity_poly.pdbx_seq_one_letter_code
_entity_poly.pdbx_strand_id
1 'polypeptide(L)'
;MRACLLSGLVTLLLSALFVTPVSAAITCNPGNVNKVLAAGTIVIPMNAPSGTVVSTVAPAGFLMNCSFLNSSPFNTSATVYIQLTVTAALAPGFTDVYKTAIDGLGVRFVFDAPA
;
A
#
# COMPACT_ATOMS: atom_id res chain seq x y z
N MET A 1 -41.58 -38.29 -10.81
CA MET A 1 -41.40 -36.85 -10.53
C MET A 1 -40.35 -36.53 -9.45
N ARG A 2 -39.59 -37.50 -8.90
CA ARG A 2 -38.53 -37.26 -7.90
C ARG A 2 -37.13 -37.02 -8.48
N ALA A 3 -36.86 -37.50 -9.71
CA ALA A 3 -35.53 -37.39 -10.34
C ALA A 3 -35.21 -35.98 -10.91
N CYS A 4 -36.21 -35.22 -11.36
CA CYS A 4 -35.98 -33.87 -11.90
C CYS A 4 -35.58 -32.84 -10.83
N LEU A 5 -36.06 -33.01 -9.58
CA LEU A 5 -35.74 -32.10 -8.48
C LEU A 5 -34.28 -32.21 -8.01
N LEU A 6 -33.69 -33.41 -8.06
CA LEU A 6 -32.28 -33.60 -7.73
C LEU A 6 -31.34 -33.01 -8.80
N SER A 7 -31.69 -33.11 -10.08
CA SER A 7 -30.88 -32.51 -11.15
C SER A 7 -30.83 -30.98 -11.08
N GLY A 8 -31.93 -30.33 -10.66
CA GLY A 8 -31.99 -28.87 -10.54
C GLY A 8 -31.21 -28.32 -9.34
N LEU A 9 -31.13 -29.08 -8.25
CA LEU A 9 -30.35 -28.68 -7.08
C LEU A 9 -28.84 -28.74 -7.37
N VAL A 10 -28.39 -29.77 -8.09
CA VAL A 10 -26.97 -29.95 -8.44
C VAL A 10 -26.46 -28.85 -9.38
N THR A 11 -27.27 -28.39 -10.35
CA THR A 11 -26.90 -27.26 -11.21
C THR A 11 -26.85 -25.93 -10.47
N LEU A 12 -27.76 -25.70 -9.51
CA LEU A 12 -27.74 -24.51 -8.66
C LEU A 12 -26.49 -24.47 -7.77
N LEU A 13 -26.13 -25.60 -7.13
CA LEU A 13 -24.93 -25.71 -6.31
C LEU A 13 -23.64 -25.54 -7.13
N LEU A 14 -23.56 -26.09 -8.35
CA LEU A 14 -22.38 -25.89 -9.21
C LEU A 14 -22.23 -24.43 -9.67
N SER A 15 -23.33 -23.72 -9.95
CA SER A 15 -23.27 -22.31 -10.37
C SER A 15 -22.77 -21.36 -9.28
N ALA A 16 -22.97 -21.72 -8.00
CA ALA A 16 -22.48 -20.95 -6.86
C ALA A 16 -20.96 -21.06 -6.64
N LEU A 17 -20.29 -22.07 -7.22
CA LEU A 17 -18.85 -22.27 -7.06
C LEU A 17 -17.99 -21.43 -8.02
N PHE A 18 -18.57 -20.79 -9.03
CA PHE A 18 -17.84 -20.02 -10.05
C PHE A 18 -17.94 -18.50 -9.88
N VAL A 19 -18.10 -18.00 -8.64
CA VAL A 19 -17.92 -16.58 -8.36
C VAL A 19 -16.43 -16.25 -8.43
N THR A 20 -15.93 -16.07 -9.65
CA THR A 20 -14.62 -15.47 -9.85
C THR A 20 -14.71 -13.98 -9.50
N PRO A 21 -13.75 -13.43 -8.74
CA PRO A 21 -13.71 -12.00 -8.53
C PRO A 21 -13.48 -11.34 -9.90
N VAL A 22 -14.49 -10.61 -10.39
CA VAL A 22 -14.33 -9.74 -11.56
C VAL A 22 -13.32 -8.68 -11.16
N SER A 23 -12.14 -8.70 -11.78
CA SER A 23 -11.18 -7.62 -11.64
C SER A 23 -11.82 -6.35 -12.17
N ALA A 24 -12.06 -5.38 -11.30
CA ALA A 24 -12.49 -4.07 -11.74
C ALA A 24 -11.41 -3.53 -12.69
N ALA A 25 -11.82 -3.19 -13.92
CA ALA A 25 -10.99 -2.56 -14.92
C ALA A 25 -10.67 -1.12 -14.46
N ILE A 26 -9.76 -0.98 -13.50
CA ILE A 26 -9.23 0.28 -12.98
C ILE A 26 -7.79 0.42 -13.47
N THR A 27 -7.40 1.63 -13.87
CA THR A 27 -5.99 1.97 -14.10
C THR A 27 -5.59 3.03 -13.11
N CYS A 28 -4.42 2.88 -12.49
CA CYS A 28 -3.87 3.81 -11.52
C CYS A 28 -2.46 4.20 -11.94
N ASN A 29 -2.16 5.49 -11.93
CA ASN A 29 -0.83 6.00 -12.20
C ASN A 29 -0.38 6.91 -11.05
N PRO A 30 0.91 6.84 -10.63
CA PRO A 30 1.43 7.76 -9.65
C PRO A 30 1.45 9.18 -10.22
N GLY A 31 0.79 10.12 -9.54
CA GLY A 31 0.73 11.52 -9.97
C GLY A 31 1.97 12.33 -9.60
N ASN A 32 2.68 11.94 -8.53
CA ASN A 32 3.88 12.61 -8.05
C ASN A 32 4.99 11.58 -7.77
N VAL A 33 5.84 11.33 -8.76
CA VAL A 33 7.01 10.46 -8.62
C VAL A 33 8.24 11.27 -8.17
N ASN A 34 9.21 10.61 -7.54
CA ASN A 34 10.51 11.20 -7.14
C ASN A 34 10.41 12.44 -6.24
N LYS A 35 9.44 12.46 -5.33
CA LYS A 35 9.29 13.55 -4.36
C LYS A 35 10.43 13.53 -3.34
N VAL A 36 11.14 14.66 -3.22
CA VAL A 36 12.20 14.82 -2.22
C VAL A 36 11.61 15.35 -0.92
N LEU A 37 11.93 14.69 0.19
CA LEU A 37 11.59 15.15 1.54
C LEU A 37 12.76 15.96 2.11
N ALA A 38 12.58 17.26 2.27
CA ALA A 38 13.60 18.11 2.88
C ALA A 38 13.53 18.01 4.41
N ALA A 39 14.58 17.45 5.02
CA ALA A 39 14.69 17.33 6.48
C ALA A 39 15.32 18.57 7.15
N GLY A 40 15.92 19.46 6.36
CA GLY A 40 16.66 20.62 6.88
C GLY A 40 17.89 20.22 7.70
N THR A 41 18.30 21.09 8.62
CA THR A 41 19.41 20.83 9.54
C THR A 41 18.86 20.22 10.83
N ILE A 42 19.43 19.08 11.24
CA ILE A 42 19.07 18.37 12.47
C ILE A 42 20.30 18.37 13.39
N VAL A 43 20.13 18.86 14.61
CA VAL A 43 21.18 18.83 15.65
C VAL A 43 20.93 17.63 16.55
N ILE A 44 21.95 16.77 16.70
CA ILE A 44 21.87 15.55 17.51
C ILE A 44 22.57 15.80 18.84
N PRO A 45 21.89 15.61 19.99
CA PRO A 45 22.54 15.69 21.30
C PRO A 45 23.63 14.61 21.43
N MET A 46 24.82 14.99 21.91
CA MET A 46 25.95 14.06 22.10
C MET A 46 25.64 12.88 23.03
N ASN A 47 24.69 13.05 23.94
CA ASN A 47 24.26 12.04 24.89
C ASN A 47 22.94 11.35 24.51
N ALA A 48 22.47 11.50 23.27
CA ALA A 48 21.24 10.85 22.84
C ALA A 48 21.43 9.32 22.86
N PRO A 49 20.61 8.57 23.60
CA PRO A 49 20.71 7.12 23.62
C PRO A 49 20.32 6.54 22.25
N SER A 50 20.88 5.36 21.93
CA SER A 50 20.54 4.65 20.69
C SER A 50 19.04 4.40 20.56
N GLY A 51 18.48 4.64 19.37
CA GLY A 51 17.05 4.51 19.11
C GLY A 51 16.22 5.76 19.41
N THR A 52 16.84 6.83 19.91
CA THR A 52 16.15 8.13 20.07
C THR A 52 15.74 8.70 18.72
N VAL A 53 14.50 9.19 18.62
CA VAL A 53 14.03 9.98 17.48
C VAL A 53 14.63 11.38 17.58
N VAL A 54 15.54 11.72 16.67
CA VAL A 54 16.25 13.02 16.67
C VAL A 54 15.51 14.11 15.90
N SER A 55 14.60 13.75 15.00
CA SER A 55 13.75 14.69 14.25
C SER A 55 12.57 13.95 13.61
N THR A 56 11.49 14.68 13.35
CA THR A 56 10.34 14.23 12.57
C THR A 56 10.11 15.21 11.43
N VAL A 57 10.15 14.71 10.20
CA VAL A 57 9.87 15.50 8.99
C VAL A 57 8.36 15.59 8.79
N ALA A 58 7.87 16.77 8.38
CA ALA A 58 6.46 16.96 8.09
C ALA A 58 5.96 15.96 7.02
N PRO A 59 4.75 15.40 7.16
CA PRO A 59 4.20 14.49 6.17
C PRO A 59 4.10 15.15 4.80
N ALA A 60 4.34 14.36 3.76
CA ALA A 60 4.14 14.81 2.40
C ALA A 60 3.12 13.93 1.71
N GLY A 61 2.05 14.53 1.18
CA GLY A 61 1.08 13.82 0.36
C GLY A 61 1.72 13.28 -0.92
N PHE A 62 1.38 12.05 -1.27
CA PHE A 62 1.57 11.49 -2.60
C PHE A 62 0.19 11.28 -3.24
N LEU A 63 0.11 11.47 -4.54
CA LEU A 63 -1.15 11.33 -5.28
C LEU A 63 -1.06 10.09 -6.15
N MET A 64 -2.11 9.28 -6.14
CA MET A 64 -2.34 8.26 -7.15
C MET A 64 -3.61 8.61 -7.90
N ASN A 65 -3.50 8.76 -9.21
CA ASN A 65 -4.62 9.07 -10.06
C ASN A 65 -5.17 7.75 -10.60
N CYS A 66 -6.36 7.39 -10.15
CA CYS A 66 -7.06 6.19 -10.59
C CYS A 66 -8.29 6.55 -11.40
N SER A 67 -8.56 5.79 -12.47
CA SER A 67 -9.76 5.92 -13.27
C SER A 67 -10.33 4.56 -13.65
N PHE A 68 -11.65 4.48 -13.73
CA PHE A 68 -12.31 3.33 -14.33
C PHE A 68 -12.09 3.35 -15.84
N LEU A 69 -11.73 2.18 -16.38
CA LEU A 69 -11.70 1.97 -17.81
C LEU A 69 -13.14 1.91 -18.33
N ASN A 70 -13.39 2.52 -19.49
CA ASN A 70 -14.67 2.49 -20.19
C ASN A 70 -14.91 1.13 -20.87
N SER A 71 -14.85 0.05 -20.09
CA SER A 71 -15.07 -1.31 -20.55
C SER A 71 -16.45 -1.77 -20.05
N SER A 72 -17.26 -2.40 -20.92
CA SER A 72 -18.54 -2.97 -20.52
C SER A 72 -18.34 -4.35 -19.88
N PRO A 73 -18.94 -4.65 -18.71
CA PRO A 73 -19.82 -3.79 -17.92
C PRO A 73 -19.08 -2.67 -17.19
N PHE A 74 -19.68 -1.47 -17.15
CA PHE A 74 -19.09 -0.31 -16.48
C PHE A 74 -18.96 -0.56 -14.99
N ASN A 75 -17.73 -0.45 -14.47
CA ASN A 75 -17.47 -0.55 -13.04
C ASN A 75 -17.71 0.80 -12.36
N THR A 76 -18.39 0.77 -11.22
CA THR A 76 -18.66 1.96 -10.39
C THR A 76 -17.97 1.91 -9.03
N SER A 77 -17.31 0.79 -8.70
CA SER A 77 -16.56 0.58 -7.47
C SER A 77 -15.34 -0.30 -7.72
N ALA A 78 -14.25 -0.01 -7.01
CA ALA A 78 -13.02 -0.80 -6.98
C ALA A 78 -12.27 -0.58 -5.66
N THR A 79 -11.56 -1.60 -5.22
CA THR A 79 -10.60 -1.48 -4.11
C THR A 79 -9.22 -1.19 -4.67
N VAL A 80 -8.55 -0.17 -4.14
CA VAL A 80 -7.16 0.15 -4.49
C VAL A 80 -6.23 -0.42 -3.43
N TYR A 81 -5.23 -1.16 -3.87
CA TYR A 81 -4.15 -1.66 -3.01
C TYR A 81 -2.88 -0.87 -3.30
N ILE A 82 -2.27 -0.31 -2.25
CA ILE A 82 -1.02 0.44 -2.34
C ILE A 82 0.08 -0.42 -1.72
N GLN A 83 1.09 -0.76 -2.52
CA GLN A 83 2.31 -1.39 -2.02
C GLN A 83 3.39 -0.33 -1.87
N LEU A 84 3.91 -0.20 -0.66
CA LEU A 84 5.00 0.70 -0.33
C LEU A 84 6.24 -0.14 -0.09
N THR A 85 7.36 0.24 -0.71
CA THR A 85 8.61 -0.52 -0.62
C THR A 85 9.77 0.44 -0.44
N VAL A 86 10.65 0.10 0.49
CA VAL A 86 11.89 0.82 0.76
C VAL A 86 13.04 -0.04 0.27
N THR A 87 13.92 0.54 -0.55
CA THR A 87 15.05 -0.18 -1.16
C THR A 87 16.31 -0.15 -0.29
N ALA A 88 16.36 0.72 0.71
CA ALA A 88 17.47 0.80 1.66
C ALA A 88 17.49 -0.42 2.59
N ALA A 89 18.69 -0.86 2.99
CA ALA A 89 18.84 -1.92 3.97
C ALA A 89 18.38 -1.48 5.37
N LEU A 90 17.93 -2.43 6.19
CA LEU A 90 17.59 -2.17 7.59
C LEU A 90 18.84 -1.80 8.41
N ALA A 91 18.65 -0.89 9.36
CA ALA A 91 19.63 -0.58 10.39
C ALA A 91 19.77 -1.78 11.35
N PRO A 92 21.00 -2.13 11.80
CA PRO A 92 21.20 -3.29 12.66
C PRO A 92 20.43 -3.14 13.98
N GLY A 93 19.70 -4.18 14.38
CA GLY A 93 18.90 -4.18 15.61
C GLY A 93 17.50 -3.57 15.47
N PHE A 94 17.11 -3.11 14.28
CA PHE A 94 15.77 -2.56 14.02
C PHE A 94 15.04 -3.34 12.92
N THR A 95 13.71 -3.36 12.99
CA THR A 95 12.83 -4.01 12.00
C THR A 95 12.14 -3.00 11.08
N ASP A 96 12.14 -1.72 11.43
CA ASP A 96 11.40 -0.64 10.76
C ASP A 96 12.25 0.64 10.55
N VAL A 97 13.55 0.58 10.83
CA VAL A 97 14.50 1.68 10.62
C VAL A 97 15.48 1.32 9.52
N TYR A 98 15.62 2.19 8.53
CA TYR A 98 16.44 1.98 7.34
C TYR A 98 17.73 2.78 7.43
N LYS A 99 18.84 2.19 6.98
CA LYS A 99 20.15 2.84 6.97
C LYS A 99 20.16 4.08 6.08
N THR A 100 20.88 5.09 6.54
CA THR A 100 21.28 6.24 5.71
C THR A 100 22.74 6.10 5.30
N ALA A 101 23.24 7.08 4.54
CA ALA A 101 24.66 7.21 4.25
C ALA A 101 25.48 7.76 5.45
N ILE A 102 24.82 8.13 6.56
CA ILE A 102 25.47 8.62 7.77
C ILE A 102 25.42 7.51 8.82
N ASP A 103 26.60 7.07 9.27
CA ASP A 103 26.71 6.04 10.28
C ASP A 103 26.02 6.45 11.59
N GLY A 104 25.31 5.49 12.21
CA GLY A 104 24.53 5.73 13.43
C GLY A 104 23.18 6.41 13.23
N LEU A 105 22.85 6.84 12.01
CA LEU A 105 21.55 7.44 11.67
C LEU A 105 20.72 6.55 10.74
N GLY A 106 19.45 6.39 11.11
CA GLY A 106 18.45 5.70 10.34
C GLY A 106 17.18 6.52 10.15
N VAL A 107 16.39 6.17 9.15
CA VAL A 107 15.09 6.78 8.85
C VAL A 107 14.00 5.73 9.02
N ARG A 108 12.89 6.12 9.65
CA ARG A 108 11.66 5.34 9.69
C ARG A 108 10.59 6.05 8.88
N PHE A 109 9.92 5.33 8.00
CA PHE A 109 8.79 5.84 7.23
C PHE A 109 7.48 5.47 7.91
N VAL A 110 6.60 6.45 8.06
CA VAL A 110 5.23 6.25 8.54
C VAL A 110 4.30 6.71 7.43
N PHE A 111 3.33 5.86 7.09
CA PHE A 111 2.37 6.14 6.05
C PHE A 111 0.98 6.19 6.67
N ASP A 112 0.26 7.26 6.37
CA ASP A 112 -1.12 7.46 6.76
C ASP A 112 -1.94 7.66 5.50
N ALA A 113 -3.06 6.97 5.41
CA ALA A 113 -4.00 7.07 4.31
C ALA A 113 -5.37 7.41 4.91
N PRO A 114 -5.98 8.56 4.53
CA PRO A 114 -7.32 8.86 4.98
C PRO A 114 -8.27 7.74 4.52
N ALA A 115 -9.16 7.34 5.43
CA ALA A 115 -10.21 6.34 5.18
C ALA A 115 -11.26 6.85 4.19
#